data_AF-A0A5C6ELG8-F1
#
_entry.id   AF-A0A5C6ELG8-F1
#
_cell.length_a   1.000
_cell.length_b   1.000
_cell.length_c   1.000
_cell.angle_alpha   90.00
_cell.angle_beta   90.00
_cell.angle_gamma   90.00
#
_symmetry.space_group_name_H-M   'P 1'
#
loop_
_entity.id
_entity.type
_entity.pdbx_description
1 polymer ?
#
loop_
_entity_poly.entity_id
_entity_poly.type
_entity_poly.pdbx_seq_one_letter_code
_entity_poly.pdbx_strand_id
1 'polypeptide(L)' 'MKFFVAIVGSLLLLAVAAFCGFGFLATFEPTGNVAQFMAFRIGYTVIGLGCLVGVGFLIVNTVRK' A
#
# COMPACT_ATOMS: atom_id res chain seq x y z
N MET A 1 10.22 3.55 23.68
CA MET A 1 10.24 2.29 22.90
C MET A 1 8.85 1.73 22.63
N LYS A 2 8.04 1.37 23.64
CA LYS A 2 6.67 0.81 23.44
C LYS A 2 5.77 1.65 22.52
N PHE A 3 5.77 2.98 22.70
CA PHE A 3 4.99 3.90 21.85
C PHE A 3 5.46 3.92 20.39
N PHE A 4 6.77 3.94 20.14
CA PHE A 4 7.33 3.92 18.78
C PHE A 4 7.01 2.61 18.06
N VAL A 5 7.11 1.48 18.77
CA VAL A 5 6.74 0.17 18.22
C VAL A 5 5.27 0.13 17.85
N ALA A 6 4.39 0.67 18.70
CA ALA A 6 2.96 0.75 18.40
C ALA A 6 2.69 1.61 17.15
N ILE A 7 3.34 2.77 17.01
CA ILE A 7 3.18 3.65 15.84
C ILE A 7 3.63 2.95 14.55
N VAL A 8 4.83 2.38 14.56
CA VAL A 8 5.38 1.67 13.39
C VAL A 8 4.53 0.44 13.03
N GLY A 9 4.07 -0.32 14.04
CA GLY A 9 3.16 -1.44 13.84
C GLY A 9 1.83 -1.04 13.22
N SER A 10 1.21 0.05 13.70
CA SER A 10 -0.04 0.58 13.13
C SER A 10 0.14 1.04 11.68
N LEU A 11 1.26 1.69 11.36
CA LEU A 11 1.57 2.11 9.98
C LEU A 11 1.76 0.91 9.05
N LEU A 12 2.40 -0.17 9.52
CA LEU A 12 2.54 -1.41 8.77
C LEU A 12 1.18 -2.06 8.49
N LEU A 13 0.33 -2.17 9.51
CA LEU A 13 -1.02 -2.72 9.34
C LEU A 13 -1.83 -1.87 8.35
N LEU A 14 -1.71 -0.55 8.42
CA LEU A 14 -2.38 0.36 7.49
C LEU A 14 -1.87 0.19 6.04
N ALA A 15 -0.56 0.02 5.85
CA ALA A 15 0.02 -0.24 4.53
C ALA A 15 -0.43 -1.59 3.96
N VAL A 16 -0.53 -2.64 4.79
CA VAL A 16 -1.08 -3.94 4.38
C VAL A 16 -2.55 -3.81 4.00
N ALA A 17 -3.35 -3.12 4.81
CA ALA A 17 -4.76 -2.89 4.51
C ALA A 17 -4.94 -2.11 3.18
N ALA A 18 -4.13 -1.07 2.96
CA ALA A 18 -4.13 -0.32 1.70
C ALA A 18 -3.72 -1.20 0.52
N PHE A 19 -2.64 -1.99 0.65
CA PHE A 19 -2.21 -2.92 -0.39
C PHE A 19 -3.32 -3.91 -0.76
N CYS A 20 -3.99 -4.50 0.22
CA CYS A 20 -5.11 -5.42 -0.01
C CYS A 20 -6.31 -4.71 -0.65
N GLY A 21 -6.69 -3.53 -0.17
CA GLY A 21 -7.82 -2.75 -0.69
C GLY A 21 -7.60 -2.32 -2.14
N PHE A 22 -6.42 -1.77 -2.46
CA PHE A 22 -6.07 -1.39 -3.82
C PHE A 22 -5.85 -2.61 -4.72
N GLY A 23 -5.32 -3.72 -4.20
CA GLY A 23 -5.23 -4.98 -4.96
C GLY A 23 -6.61 -5.55 -5.34
N PHE A 24 -7.58 -5.43 -4.45
CA PHE A 24 -8.98 -5.79 -4.74
C PHE A 24 -9.55 -4.87 -5.84
N LEU A 25 -9.43 -3.55 -5.69
CA LEU A 25 -9.88 -2.58 -6.70
C LEU A 25 -9.21 -2.83 -8.06
N ALA A 26 -7.91 -3.10 -8.08
CA ALA A 26 -7.16 -3.45 -9.30
C ALA A 26 -7.71 -4.66 -10.04
N THR A 27 -8.37 -5.58 -9.33
CA THR A 27 -8.92 -6.82 -9.91
C THR A 27 -10.38 -6.65 -10.33
N PHE A 28 -11.17 -5.90 -9.55
CA PHE A 28 -12.62 -5.87 -9.67
C PHE A 28 -13.19 -4.50 -10.11
N GLU A 29 -12.34 -3.56 -10.54
CA GLU A 29 -12.81 -2.25 -11.01
C GLU A 29 -13.83 -2.41 -12.17
N PRO A 30 -15.09 -1.99 -11.99
CA PRO A 30 -16.15 -2.19 -12.96
C PRO A 30 -16.04 -1.15 -14.08
N THR A 31 -15.18 -1.40 -15.06
CA THR A 31 -15.03 -0.53 -16.24
C THR A 31 -15.63 -1.15 -17.51
N GLY A 32 -16.33 -0.33 -18.31
CA GLY A 32 -16.86 -0.74 -19.62
C GLY A 32 -15.85 -0.70 -20.78
N ASN A 33 -14.60 -0.29 -20.53
CA ASN A 33 -13.55 -0.15 -21.55
C ASN A 33 -12.22 -0.74 -21.05
N VAL A 34 -11.59 -1.58 -21.86
CA VAL A 34 -10.31 -2.25 -21.58
C VAL A 34 -9.18 -1.25 -21.27
N ALA A 35 -9.11 -0.13 -21.98
CA ALA A 35 -8.09 0.89 -21.74
C ALA A 35 -8.23 1.54 -20.35
N GLN A 36 -9.48 1.80 -19.93
CA GLN A 36 -9.76 2.32 -18.59
C GLN A 36 -9.47 1.27 -17.52
N PHE A 37 -9.87 0.01 -17.74
CA PHE A 37 -9.56 -1.10 -16.84
C PHE A 37 -8.06 -1.18 -16.53
N MET A 38 -7.23 -1.13 -17.59
CA MET A 38 -5.78 -1.21 -17.45
C MET A 38 -5.20 0.03 -16.75
N ALA A 39 -5.71 1.24 -17.05
CA ALA A 39 -5.26 2.45 -16.38
C ALA A 39 -5.52 2.41 -14.86
N PHE A 40 -6.73 2.02 -14.45
CA PHE A 40 -7.08 1.87 -13.03
C PHE A 40 -6.26 0.78 -12.37
N ARG A 41 -6.13 -0.38 -13.01
CA ARG A 41 -5.34 -1.50 -12.49
C ARG A 41 -3.88 -1.11 -12.25
N ILE A 42 -3.25 -0.39 -13.17
CA ILE A 42 -1.89 0.13 -12.99
C ILE A 42 -1.86 1.13 -11.84
N GLY A 43 -2.78 2.11 -11.82
CA GLY A 43 -2.84 3.12 -10.76
C GLY A 43 -2.95 2.51 -9.37
N TYR A 44 -3.88 1.59 -9.16
CA TYR A 44 -4.06 0.91 -7.88
C TYR A 44 -2.86 0.04 -7.50
N THR A 45 -2.23 -0.63 -8.47
CA THR A 45 -1.02 -1.43 -8.21
C THR A 45 0.13 -0.53 -7.73
N VAL A 46 0.32 0.63 -8.37
CA VAL A 46 1.34 1.61 -7.98
C VAL A 46 1.09 2.13 -6.57
N ILE A 47 -0.15 2.47 -6.23
CA ILE A 47 -0.51 2.98 -4.89
C ILE A 47 -0.27 1.90 -3.83
N GLY A 48 -0.77 0.68 -4.06
CA GLY A 48 -0.60 -0.43 -3.11
C GLY A 48 0.86 -0.75 -2.84
N LEU A 49 1.69 -0.84 -3.88
CA LEU A 49 3.14 -1.05 -3.74
C LEU A 49 3.83 0.15 -3.08
N GLY A 50 3.43 1.37 -3.42
CA GLY A 50 3.95 2.60 -2.82
C GLY A 50 3.77 2.63 -1.29
N CYS A 51 2.61 2.20 -0.79
CA CYS A 51 2.36 2.10 0.65
C CYS A 51 3.33 1.11 1.34
N LEU A 52 3.58 -0.05 0.74
CA LEU A 52 4.51 -1.04 1.29
C LEU A 52 5.96 -0.56 1.27
N VAL A 53 6.41 0.01 0.14
CA VAL A 53 7.77 0.54 0.00
C VAL A 53 8.01 1.69 0.98
N GLY A 54 7.05 2.61 1.10
CA GLY A 54 7.13 3.75 2.01
C GLY A 54 7.29 3.33 3.47
N VAL A 55 6.48 2.37 3.94
CA VAL A 55 6.62 1.84 5.30
C VAL A 55 7.92 1.06 5.48
N GLY A 56 8.31 0.23 4.50
CA GLY A 56 9.59 -0.48 4.53
C GLY A 56 10.78 0.47 4.70
N PHE A 57 10.80 1.58 3.95
CA PHE A 57 11.83 2.61 4.07
C PHE A 57 11.83 3.28 5.46
N LEU A 58 10.64 3.55 6.01
CA LEU A 58 10.48 4.12 7.34
C LEU A 58 11.02 3.17 8.43
N ILE A 59 10.72 1.88 8.33
CA ILE A 59 11.22 0.84 9.25
C ILE A 59 12.74 0.77 9.17
N VAL A 60 13.32 0.67 7.98
CA VAL A 60 14.77 0.60 7.77
C VAL A 60 15.46 1.83 8.37
N ASN A 61 14.94 3.02 8.15
CA ASN A 61 15.49 4.26 8.72
C ASN A 61 15.34 4.34 10.24
N THR A 62 14.31 3.71 10.80
CA THR A 62 14.11 3.67 12.26
C THR A 62 15.04 2.67 12.93
N VAL A 63 15.34 1.53 12.29
CA VAL A 63 16.24 0.50 12.82
C VAL A 63 17.72 0.90 12.70
N ARG A 64 18.07 1.72 11.70
CA ARG A 64 19.44 2.22 11.49
C ARG A 64 19.84 3.38 12.42
N LYS A 65 18.88 4.00 13.10
CA LYS A 65 19.11 5.08 14.09
C LYS A 65 19.17 4.50 15.49
#